data_AF-A0A1I3APS0-F1
#
_entry.id   AF-A0A1I3APS0-F1
#
_cell.length_a   1.000
_cell.length_b   1.000
_cell.length_c   1.000
_cell.angle_alpha   90.00
_cell.angle_beta   90.00
_cell.angle_gamma   90.00
#
_symmetry.space_group_name_H-M   'P 1'
#
loop_
_entity.id
_entity.type
_entity.pdbx_description
1 polymer ?
#
loop_
_entity_poly.entity_id
_entity_poly.type
_entity_poly.pdbx_seq_one_letter_code
_entity_poly.pdbx_strand_id
1 'polypeptide(L)'
;MRYKLRISLFFIIFMAVGLTQADDDRSERVMALSSNMILWVVSHTEYAAPDPPSVEFIDQMALRQRCYPGLDLTHVPQLWGIYDPVTATIYLDDDCRLDDQVSASYLLHEIVHHVQVANDAHLHVKCRGRLEGEAVTLQAQWLKEKGVENPLEVLGIDERTLEIISSCLH
;
A
#
# COMPACT_ATOMS: atom_id res chain seq x y z
N MET A 1 -21.04 -68.37 -2.20
CA MET A 1 -19.97 -67.46 -1.73
C MET A 1 -19.21 -66.94 -2.94
N ARG A 2 -19.02 -65.66 -3.26
CA ARG A 2 -19.38 -64.35 -2.68
C ARG A 2 -19.43 -63.37 -3.87
N TYR A 3 -20.46 -62.55 -3.97
CA TYR A 3 -20.48 -61.37 -4.85
C TYR A 3 -19.51 -60.32 -4.31
N LYS A 4 -18.70 -59.69 -5.19
CA LYS A 4 -17.99 -58.45 -4.85
C LYS A 4 -18.37 -57.36 -5.86
N LEU A 5 -19.29 -56.53 -5.39
CA LEU A 5 -19.64 -55.21 -5.89
C LEU A 5 -18.37 -54.33 -5.88
N ARG A 6 -17.99 -53.77 -7.03
CA ARG A 6 -16.97 -52.70 -7.09
C ARG A 6 -17.69 -51.38 -7.34
N ILE A 7 -17.90 -50.65 -6.24
CA ILE A 7 -18.22 -49.23 -6.23
C ILE A 7 -16.92 -48.52 -6.62
N SER A 8 -16.85 -47.93 -7.81
CA SER A 8 -15.78 -46.99 -8.14
C SER A 8 -16.29 -45.57 -7.86
N LEU A 9 -15.67 -45.01 -6.83
CA LEU A 9 -15.82 -43.66 -6.30
C LEU A 9 -15.66 -42.61 -7.42
N PHE A 10 -16.67 -41.77 -7.62
CA PHE A 10 -16.53 -40.50 -8.33
C PHE A 10 -15.61 -39.60 -7.50
N PHE A 11 -14.40 -39.33 -7.98
CA PHE A 11 -13.55 -38.28 -7.41
C PHE A 11 -14.11 -36.93 -7.86
N ILE A 12 -14.81 -36.24 -6.96
CA ILE A 12 -15.07 -34.81 -7.10
C ILE A 12 -13.80 -34.12 -6.59
N ILE A 13 -12.96 -33.63 -7.50
CA ILE A 13 -11.92 -32.63 -7.21
C ILE A 13 -12.29 -31.39 -8.02
N PHE A 14 -12.98 -30.45 -7.38
CA PHE A 14 -13.25 -29.13 -7.97
C PHE A 14 -13.53 -28.12 -6.85
N MET A 15 -12.51 -27.70 -6.08
CA MET A 15 -12.62 -26.56 -5.15
C MET A 15 -11.29 -25.87 -4.78
N ALA A 16 -10.19 -26.12 -5.49
CA ALA A 16 -8.90 -25.45 -5.19
C ALA A 16 -8.45 -24.44 -6.26
N VAL A 17 -9.11 -24.38 -7.43
CA VAL A 17 -8.66 -23.57 -8.57
C VAL A 17 -9.04 -22.08 -8.45
N GLY A 18 -10.07 -21.76 -7.67
CA GLY A 18 -10.61 -20.39 -7.61
C GLY A 18 -9.83 -19.39 -6.75
N LEU A 19 -9.16 -19.85 -5.68
CA LEU A 19 -8.44 -18.95 -4.76
C LEU A 19 -7.06 -18.55 -5.32
N THR A 20 -6.33 -19.48 -5.95
CA THR A 20 -4.99 -19.19 -6.50
C THR A 20 -5.05 -18.26 -7.70
N GLN A 21 -6.01 -18.44 -8.60
CA GLN A 21 -6.17 -17.58 -9.78
C GLN A 21 -6.52 -16.13 -9.40
N ALA A 22 -7.32 -15.92 -8.36
CA ALA A 22 -7.68 -14.57 -7.89
C ALA A 22 -6.51 -13.85 -7.19
N ASP A 23 -5.66 -14.60 -6.50
CA ASP A 23 -4.47 -14.08 -5.82
C ASP A 23 -3.35 -13.71 -6.81
N ASP A 24 -3.13 -14.55 -7.82
CA ASP A 24 -2.20 -14.27 -8.94
C ASP A 24 -2.63 -13.00 -9.70
N ASP A 25 -3.93 -12.86 -10.01
CA ASP A 25 -4.51 -11.71 -10.70
C ASP A 25 -4.43 -10.42 -9.86
N ARG A 26 -4.62 -10.50 -8.53
CA ARG A 26 -4.38 -9.35 -7.63
C ARG A 26 -2.91 -8.94 -7.66
N SER A 27 -1.99 -9.90 -7.53
CA SER A 27 -0.55 -9.66 -7.51
C SER A 27 -0.05 -9.01 -8.81
N GLU A 28 -0.48 -9.51 -9.96
CA GLU A 28 -0.14 -8.93 -11.27
C GLU A 28 -0.65 -7.48 -11.41
N ARG A 29 -1.91 -7.23 -11.05
CA ARG A 29 -2.48 -5.87 -11.05
C ARG A 29 -1.72 -4.91 -10.15
N VAL A 30 -1.37 -5.37 -8.95
CA VAL A 30 -0.62 -4.55 -7.97
C VAL A 30 0.75 -4.21 -8.53
N MET A 31 1.49 -5.17 -9.07
CA MET A 31 2.80 -4.90 -9.68
C MET A 31 2.71 -3.90 -10.85
N ALA A 32 1.72 -4.07 -11.73
CA ALA A 32 1.51 -3.15 -12.85
C ALA A 32 1.14 -1.74 -12.36
N LEU A 33 0.28 -1.63 -11.35
CA LEU A 33 -0.10 -0.35 -10.75
C LEU A 33 1.10 0.32 -10.06
N SER A 34 1.85 -0.40 -9.24
CA SER A 34 3.07 0.08 -8.58
C SER A 34 4.08 0.60 -9.59
N SER A 35 4.30 -0.11 -10.70
CA SER A 35 5.21 0.33 -11.77
C SER A 35 4.75 1.66 -12.40
N ASN A 36 3.45 1.77 -12.70
CA ASN A 36 2.87 3.00 -13.23
C ASN A 36 2.95 4.17 -12.23
N MET A 37 2.74 3.89 -10.94
CA MET A 37 2.85 4.88 -9.87
C MET A 37 4.29 5.35 -9.69
N ILE A 38 5.29 4.45 -9.76
CA ILE A 38 6.71 4.82 -9.75
C ILE A 38 7.02 5.76 -10.91
N LEU A 39 6.60 5.41 -12.13
CA LEU A 39 6.79 6.25 -13.31
C LEU A 39 6.13 7.62 -13.15
N TRP A 40 4.94 7.66 -12.53
CA TRP A 40 4.26 8.91 -12.22
C TRP A 40 5.02 9.73 -11.15
N VAL A 41 5.54 9.11 -10.09
CA VAL A 41 6.30 9.82 -9.05
C VAL A 41 7.56 10.44 -9.63
N VAL A 42 8.32 9.70 -10.44
CA VAL A 42 9.56 10.22 -11.05
C VAL A 42 9.30 11.23 -12.16
N SER A 43 8.09 11.27 -12.75
CA SER A 43 7.73 12.35 -13.67
C SER A 43 7.36 13.66 -12.97
N HIS A 44 7.19 13.62 -11.64
CA HIS A 44 6.81 14.77 -10.80
C HIS A 44 7.89 15.15 -9.78
N THR A 45 9.04 14.49 -9.82
CA THR A 45 10.16 14.69 -8.90
C THR A 45 11.48 14.58 -9.65
N GLU A 46 12.59 14.87 -8.97
CA GLU A 46 13.95 14.66 -9.53
C GLU A 46 14.50 13.26 -9.20
N TYR A 47 13.66 12.37 -8.65
CA TYR A 47 14.06 11.03 -8.28
C TYR A 47 14.23 10.12 -9.51
N ALA A 48 15.17 9.19 -9.44
CA ALA A 48 15.29 8.08 -10.37
C ALA A 48 14.30 6.96 -10.02
N ALA A 49 13.84 6.24 -11.04
CA ALA A 49 12.91 5.11 -10.85
C ALA A 49 13.65 3.89 -10.27
N PRO A 50 13.27 3.39 -9.08
CA PRO A 50 13.72 2.10 -8.59
C PRO A 50 12.93 0.95 -9.23
N ASP A 51 13.38 -0.28 -8.98
CA ASP A 51 12.57 -1.48 -9.23
C ASP A 51 11.31 -1.46 -8.35
N PRO A 52 10.16 -1.99 -8.81
CA PRO A 52 8.95 -2.03 -8.01
C PRO A 52 9.11 -2.78 -6.68
N PRO A 53 8.55 -2.28 -5.56
CA PRO A 53 8.59 -2.98 -4.28
C PRO A 53 7.64 -4.18 -4.28
N SER A 54 7.88 -5.11 -3.35
CA SER A 54 6.89 -6.14 -3.03
C SER A 54 5.69 -5.50 -2.34
N VAL A 55 4.48 -6.01 -2.58
CA VAL A 55 3.26 -5.52 -1.92
C VAL A 55 2.50 -6.69 -1.31
N GLU A 56 2.20 -6.58 -0.03
CA GLU A 56 1.46 -7.58 0.74
C GLU A 56 0.22 -6.95 1.35
N PHE A 57 -0.88 -7.71 1.39
CA PHE A 57 -2.12 -7.30 2.05
C PHE A 57 -2.26 -8.03 3.38
N ILE A 58 -2.40 -7.28 4.46
CA ILE A 58 -2.50 -7.83 5.82
C ILE A 58 -3.64 -7.13 6.57
N ASP A 59 -4.14 -7.76 7.63
CA ASP A 59 -5.23 -7.18 8.41
C ASP A 59 -4.79 -5.94 9.23
N GLN A 60 -5.77 -5.11 9.61
CA GLN A 60 -5.56 -3.92 10.46
C GLN A 60 -4.77 -4.20 11.74
N MET A 61 -4.95 -5.36 12.37
CA MET A 61 -4.24 -5.67 13.61
C MET A 61 -2.75 -5.83 13.35
N ALA A 62 -2.40 -6.56 12.28
CA ALA A 62 -1.03 -6.76 11.84
C ALA A 62 -0.37 -5.44 11.42
N LEU A 63 -1.07 -4.58 10.66
CA LEU A 63 -0.57 -3.22 10.34
C LEU A 63 -0.26 -2.42 11.60
N ARG A 64 -1.22 -2.34 12.53
CA ARG A 64 -1.06 -1.58 13.78
C ARG A 64 0.07 -2.11 14.64
N GLN A 65 0.22 -3.43 14.75
CA GLN A 65 1.33 -4.06 15.47
C GLN A 65 2.69 -3.70 14.87
N ARG A 66 2.75 -3.56 13.54
CA ARG A 66 3.98 -3.21 12.82
C ARG A 66 4.35 -1.73 13.00
N CYS A 67 3.37 -0.83 12.98
CA CYS A 67 3.60 0.60 13.18
C CYS A 67 3.81 0.99 14.66
N TYR A 68 3.13 0.30 15.58
CA TYR A 68 3.05 0.67 16.99
C TYR A 68 3.32 -0.53 17.93
N PRO A 69 4.52 -1.13 17.85
CA PRO A 69 4.83 -2.33 18.64
C PRO A 69 4.76 -2.04 20.14
N GLY A 70 4.00 -2.85 20.87
CA GLY A 70 3.88 -2.78 22.33
C GLY A 70 2.92 -1.70 22.86
N LEU A 71 2.18 -1.01 22.00
CA LEU A 71 1.11 -0.10 22.43
C LEU A 71 -0.23 -0.82 22.55
N ASP A 72 -1.13 -0.24 23.35
CA ASP A 72 -2.54 -0.57 23.32
C ASP A 72 -3.14 -0.09 21.99
N LEU A 73 -3.53 -1.05 21.15
CA LEU A 73 -3.99 -0.78 19.78
C LEU A 73 -5.46 -0.37 19.70
N THR A 74 -6.18 -0.31 20.83
CA THR A 74 -7.59 0.12 20.87
C THR A 74 -7.80 1.57 20.48
N HIS A 75 -6.77 2.41 20.57
CA HIS A 75 -6.83 3.85 20.25
C HIS A 75 -5.93 4.25 19.08
N VAL A 76 -5.33 3.26 18.41
CA VAL A 76 -4.54 3.51 17.21
C VAL A 76 -5.50 3.73 16.03
N PRO A 77 -5.31 4.78 15.23
CA PRO A 77 -6.15 5.04 14.07
C PRO A 77 -6.09 3.90 13.05
N GLN A 78 -7.03 3.92 12.10
CA GLN A 78 -6.96 3.04 10.95
C GLN A 78 -5.71 3.37 10.12
N LEU A 79 -4.99 2.33 9.71
CA LEU A 79 -3.82 2.44 8.85
C LEU A 79 -4.15 1.82 7.50
N TRP A 80 -3.86 2.52 6.42
CA TRP A 80 -4.13 2.00 5.07
C TRP A 80 -2.91 1.35 4.43
N GLY A 81 -1.72 1.70 4.91
CA GLY A 81 -0.48 1.06 4.52
C GLY A 81 0.72 1.47 5.36
N ILE A 82 1.83 0.79 5.11
CA ILE A 82 3.17 1.15 5.57
C ILE A 82 4.24 0.56 4.64
N TYR A 83 5.23 1.38 4.30
CA TYR A 83 6.46 0.94 3.65
C TYR A 83 7.51 0.51 4.68
N ASP A 84 8.03 -0.71 4.52
CA ASP A 84 9.16 -1.26 5.26
C ASP A 84 10.46 -1.09 4.45
N PRO A 85 11.35 -0.15 4.83
CA PRO A 85 12.58 0.10 4.09
C PRO A 85 13.62 -1.02 4.27
N VAL A 86 13.47 -1.92 5.24
CA VAL A 86 14.43 -3.02 5.46
C VAL A 86 14.24 -4.11 4.42
N THR A 87 12.99 -4.43 4.10
CA THR A 87 12.64 -5.48 3.13
C THR A 87 12.21 -4.94 1.77
N ALA A 88 12.07 -3.61 1.63
CA ALA A 88 11.46 -2.95 0.48
C ALA A 88 10.05 -3.51 0.17
N THR A 89 9.26 -3.67 1.23
CA THR A 89 7.89 -4.21 1.16
C THR A 89 6.89 -3.13 1.55
N ILE A 90 5.84 -2.98 0.76
CA ILE A 90 4.65 -2.22 1.11
C ILE A 90 3.64 -3.19 1.73
N TYR A 91 3.18 -2.90 2.92
CA TYR A 91 2.05 -3.59 3.53
C TYR A 91 0.83 -2.70 3.38
N LEU A 92 -0.24 -3.21 2.78
CA LEU A 92 -1.54 -2.53 2.67
C LEU A 92 -2.59 -3.26 3.50
N ASP A 93 -3.61 -2.52 3.90
CA ASP A 93 -4.76 -3.11 4.56
C ASP A 93 -5.49 -4.08 3.63
N ASP A 94 -6.01 -5.19 4.15
CA ASP A 94 -6.71 -6.20 3.34
C ASP A 94 -7.98 -5.66 2.68
N ASP A 95 -8.64 -4.70 3.33
CA ASP A 95 -9.77 -3.92 2.82
C ASP A 95 -9.37 -2.86 1.77
N CYS A 96 -8.08 -2.66 1.48
CA CYS A 96 -7.63 -1.72 0.46
C CYS A 96 -8.03 -2.18 -0.96
N ARG A 97 -8.90 -1.37 -1.56
CA ARG A 97 -9.51 -1.61 -2.88
C ARG A 97 -8.81 -0.82 -3.97
N LEU A 98 -7.97 -1.48 -4.77
CA LEU A 98 -7.19 -0.78 -5.82
C LEU A 98 -8.01 -0.25 -7.01
N ASP A 99 -9.30 -0.61 -7.11
CA ASP A 99 -10.24 -0.05 -8.08
C ASP A 99 -10.85 1.29 -7.61
N ASP A 100 -10.77 1.58 -6.31
CA ASP A 100 -11.13 2.86 -5.72
C ASP A 100 -9.93 3.80 -5.69
N GLN A 101 -10.11 5.04 -6.17
CA GLN A 101 -9.01 5.98 -6.31
C GLN A 101 -8.45 6.43 -4.95
N VAL A 102 -9.32 6.63 -3.95
CA VAL A 102 -8.87 7.03 -2.61
C VAL A 102 -8.04 5.92 -1.99
N SER A 103 -8.55 4.69 -2.02
CA SER A 103 -7.83 3.50 -1.53
C SER A 103 -6.50 3.28 -2.27
N ALA A 104 -6.49 3.35 -3.61
CA ALA A 104 -5.28 3.21 -4.41
C ALA A 104 -4.25 4.33 -4.14
N SER A 105 -4.68 5.51 -3.68
CA SER A 105 -3.77 6.59 -3.33
C SER A 105 -2.89 6.28 -2.12
N TYR A 106 -3.32 5.37 -1.23
CA TYR A 106 -2.47 4.91 -0.13
C TYR A 106 -1.33 4.01 -0.63
N LEU A 107 -1.55 3.21 -1.68
CA LEU A 107 -0.43 2.53 -2.36
C LEU A 107 0.54 3.56 -2.96
N LEU A 108 0.04 4.60 -3.60
CA LEU A 108 0.90 5.66 -4.13
C LEU A 108 1.72 6.32 -3.02
N HIS A 109 1.11 6.61 -1.87
CA HIS A 109 1.80 7.18 -0.72
C HIS A 109 3.01 6.32 -0.32
N GLU A 110 2.81 5.02 -0.15
CA GLU A 110 3.91 4.11 0.19
C GLU A 110 4.93 3.95 -0.95
N ILE A 111 4.50 4.04 -2.21
CA ILE A 111 5.41 4.09 -3.36
C ILE A 111 6.30 5.34 -3.32
N VAL A 112 5.79 6.50 -2.88
CA VAL A 112 6.63 7.70 -2.71
C VAL A 112 7.72 7.42 -1.68
N HIS A 113 7.40 6.82 -0.54
CA HIS A 113 8.41 6.45 0.46
C HIS A 113 9.45 5.47 -0.08
N HIS A 114 9.02 4.48 -0.87
CA HIS A 114 9.94 3.58 -1.55
C HIS A 114 10.91 4.31 -2.47
N VAL A 115 10.41 5.21 -3.32
CA VAL A 115 11.23 6.03 -4.23
C VAL A 115 12.17 6.95 -3.45
N GLN A 116 11.70 7.61 -2.39
CA GLN A 116 12.50 8.47 -1.51
C GLN A 116 13.67 7.70 -0.88
N VAL A 117 13.44 6.48 -0.38
CA VAL A 117 14.49 5.65 0.21
C VAL A 117 15.49 5.18 -0.84
N ALA A 118 15.03 4.74 -2.00
CA ALA A 118 15.90 4.31 -3.10
C ALA A 118 16.78 5.44 -3.68
N ASN A 119 16.38 6.69 -3.48
CA ASN A 119 17.10 7.89 -3.92
C ASN A 119 17.85 8.59 -2.77
N ASP A 120 18.03 7.92 -1.62
CA ASP A 120 18.72 8.47 -0.46
C ASP A 120 18.16 9.82 0.03
N ALA A 121 16.90 10.15 -0.27
CA ALA A 121 16.29 11.44 0.05
C ALA A 121 16.33 11.74 1.56
N HIS A 122 16.22 10.69 2.38
CA HIS A 122 16.34 10.73 3.83
C HIS A 122 17.70 11.26 4.34
N LEU A 123 18.78 11.15 3.55
CA LEU A 123 20.09 11.72 3.87
C LEU A 123 20.18 13.21 3.57
N HIS A 124 19.24 13.75 2.79
CA HIS A 124 19.25 15.12 2.30
C HIS A 124 18.21 16.03 2.96
N VAL A 125 17.29 15.47 3.73
CA VAL A 125 16.30 16.22 4.51
C VAL A 125 16.70 16.37 5.97
N LYS A 126 16.22 17.43 6.61
CA LYS A 126 16.47 17.69 8.04
C LYS A 126 15.74 16.74 8.98
N CYS A 127 14.61 16.19 8.54
CA CYS A 127 13.72 15.39 9.36
C CYS A 127 12.78 14.56 8.50
N ARG A 128 12.16 13.54 9.11
CA ARG A 128 11.15 12.67 8.46
C ARG A 128 9.92 13.43 7.98
N GLY A 129 9.48 14.45 8.71
CA GLY A 129 8.31 15.24 8.33
C GLY A 129 8.42 15.88 6.94
N ARG A 130 9.64 16.23 6.48
CA ARG A 130 9.81 16.75 5.11
C ARG A 130 9.47 15.71 4.04
N LEU A 131 9.79 14.45 4.28
CA LEU A 131 9.48 13.33 3.37
C LEU A 131 7.99 13.00 3.41
N GLU A 132 7.40 13.00 4.60
CA GLU A 132 5.96 12.81 4.79
C GLU A 132 5.14 13.90 4.08
N GLY A 133 5.54 15.16 4.23
CA GLY A 133 4.89 16.29 3.56
C GLY A 133 4.96 16.18 2.03
N GLU A 134 6.08 15.72 1.49
CA GLU A 134 6.21 15.43 0.05
C GLU A 134 5.29 14.28 -0.37
N ALA A 135 5.24 13.18 0.38
CA ALA A 135 4.38 12.03 0.11
C ALA A 135 2.90 12.42 0.09
N VAL A 136 2.42 13.16 1.11
CA VAL A 136 1.03 13.65 1.16
C VAL A 136 0.74 14.62 0.02
N THR A 137 1.69 15.50 -0.32
CA THR A 137 1.53 16.45 -1.44
C THR A 137 1.37 15.72 -2.77
N LEU A 138 2.23 14.73 -3.04
CA LEU A 138 2.16 13.91 -4.26
C LEU A 138 0.89 13.06 -4.29
N GLN A 139 0.49 12.48 -3.15
CA GLN A 139 -0.77 11.74 -3.04
C GLN A 139 -1.99 12.60 -3.38
N ALA A 140 -2.06 13.80 -2.80
CA ALA A 140 -3.13 14.77 -3.08
C ALA A 140 -3.14 15.22 -4.55
N GLN A 141 -1.95 15.45 -5.13
CA GLN A 141 -1.83 15.82 -6.54
C GLN A 141 -2.35 14.69 -7.46
N TRP A 142 -1.94 13.45 -7.22
CA TRP A 142 -2.39 12.32 -8.03
C TRP A 142 -3.91 12.12 -7.94
N LEU A 143 -4.49 12.22 -6.74
CA LEU A 143 -5.95 12.17 -6.55
C LEU A 143 -6.67 13.24 -7.36
N LYS A 144 -6.13 14.47 -7.36
CA LYS A 144 -6.66 15.57 -8.17
C LYS A 144 -6.64 15.25 -9.66
N GLU A 145 -5.55 14.69 -10.17
CA GLU A 145 -5.42 14.26 -11.57
C GLU A 145 -6.38 13.11 -11.93
N LYS A 146 -6.80 12.32 -10.95
CA LYS A 146 -7.82 11.27 -11.10
C LYS A 146 -9.26 11.77 -10.99
N GLY A 147 -9.46 13.06 -10.73
CA GLY A 147 -10.77 13.72 -10.71
C GLY A 147 -11.36 13.90 -9.31
N VAL A 148 -10.59 13.70 -8.25
CA VAL A 148 -11.03 13.98 -6.88
C VAL A 148 -10.93 15.49 -6.61
N GLU A 149 -12.07 16.13 -6.34
CA GLU A 149 -12.16 17.59 -6.20
C GLU A 149 -11.41 18.14 -4.97
N ASN A 150 -11.56 17.49 -3.81
CA ASN A 150 -10.93 17.90 -2.54
C ASN A 150 -10.06 16.77 -1.97
N PRO A 151 -8.85 16.53 -2.52
CA PRO A 151 -8.01 15.39 -2.12
C PRO A 151 -7.67 15.35 -0.62
N LEU A 152 -7.30 16.47 -0.01
CA LEU A 152 -6.94 16.49 1.41
C LEU A 152 -8.16 16.21 2.31
N GLU A 153 -9.34 16.71 1.94
CA GLU A 153 -10.59 16.47 2.66
C GLU A 153 -10.97 14.98 2.64
N VAL A 154 -10.88 14.31 1.48
CA VAL A 154 -11.22 12.88 1.39
C VAL A 154 -10.20 11.99 2.10
N LEU A 155 -8.96 12.47 2.27
CA LEU A 155 -7.93 11.81 3.09
C LEU A 155 -8.10 12.09 4.59
N GLY A 156 -9.04 12.96 4.98
CA GLY A 156 -9.22 13.38 6.38
C GLY A 156 -8.08 14.26 6.90
N ILE A 157 -7.34 14.93 6.02
CA ILE A 157 -6.20 15.79 6.35
C ILE A 157 -6.64 17.25 6.21
N ASP A 158 -6.65 17.98 7.32
CA ASP A 158 -6.81 19.44 7.28
C ASP A 158 -5.44 20.15 7.16
N GLU A 159 -5.47 21.46 6.87
CA GLU A 159 -4.25 22.27 6.69
C GLU A 159 -3.31 22.20 7.90
N ARG A 160 -3.88 22.19 9.12
CA ARG A 160 -3.11 22.11 10.36
C ARG A 160 -2.43 20.75 10.52
N THR A 161 -3.14 19.68 10.18
CA THR A 161 -2.61 18.31 10.21
C THR A 161 -1.47 18.20 9.21
N LEU A 162 -1.65 18.72 7.99
CA LEU A 162 -0.61 18.77 6.98
C LEU A 162 0.62 19.55 7.46
N GLU A 163 0.44 20.72 8.08
CA GLU A 163 1.54 21.48 8.68
C GLU A 163 2.29 20.66 9.75
N ILE A 164 1.57 19.97 10.63
CA ILE A 164 2.18 19.17 11.70
C ILE A 164 2.99 18.02 11.11
N ILE A 165 2.40 17.18 10.26
CA ILE A 165 3.06 15.99 9.69
C ILE A 165 4.21 16.36 8.75
N SER A 166 4.13 17.52 8.09
CA SER A 166 5.18 18.00 7.17
C SER A 166 6.33 18.75 7.85
N SER A 167 6.19 19.08 9.14
CA SER A 167 7.16 19.87 9.89
C SER A 167 8.28 19.03 10.48
N CYS A 168 9.39 19.70 10.83
CA CYS A 168 10.45 19.09 11.64
C CYS A 168 10.21 19.26 13.13
N LEU A 169 8.96 19.29 13.59
CA LEU A 169 8.65 19.42 15.01
C LEU A 169 9.04 18.16 15.77
N HIS A 170 10.31 18.09 16.16
CA HIS A 170 10.86 17.52 17.40
C HIS A 170 12.01 18.43 17.85
#